data_AF-A0A371BTE2-F1
#
_entry.id   AF-A0A371BTE2-F1
#
_cell.length_a   1.000
_cell.length_b   1.000
_cell.length_c   1.000
_cell.angle_alpha   90.00
_cell.angle_beta   90.00
_cell.angle_gamma   90.00
#
_symmetry.space_group_name_H-M   'P 1'
#
loop_
_entity.id
_entity.type
_entity.pdbx_description
1 polymer ?
#
loop_
_entity_poly.entity_id
_entity_poly.type
_entity_poly.pdbx_seq_one_letter_code
_entity_poly.pdbx_strand_id
1 'polypeptide(L)'
;MVGAIVYPGFKTTEVELNDGGVWVVSKSKNAVGRLNYPSRVLDGAVTPASTTFDILQDAGEVFVDDESGSTLNQVSPANMRLGGDKQLPGAADVSFGSEVISVTDAASGKVWAVSPSTVNGFDEEA
;
A
#
# COMPACT_ATOMS: atom_id res chain seq x y z
N MET A 1 -19.51 38.00 1.89
CA MET A 1 -20.17 37.09 0.94
C MET A 1 -19.29 35.85 0.86
N VAL A 2 -19.70 34.74 1.49
CA VAL A 2 -18.90 33.51 1.53
C VAL A 2 -19.38 32.62 0.39
N GLY A 3 -18.52 32.37 -0.59
CA GLY A 3 -18.82 31.48 -1.71
C GLY A 3 -18.46 30.05 -1.33
N ALA A 4 -19.46 29.17 -1.27
CA ALA A 4 -19.25 27.73 -1.14
C ALA A 4 -18.94 27.15 -2.52
N ILE A 5 -17.77 26.53 -2.67
CA ILE A 5 -17.43 25.72 -3.85
C ILE A 5 -18.11 24.37 -3.65
N VAL A 6 -19.13 24.09 -4.46
CA VAL A 6 -19.79 22.78 -4.53
C VAL A 6 -18.93 21.87 -5.40
N TYR A 7 -18.21 20.94 -4.79
CA TYR A 7 -17.58 19.84 -5.52
C TYR A 7 -18.65 18.75 -5.72
N PRO A 8 -18.97 18.32 -6.95
CA PRO A 8 -19.92 17.23 -7.16
C PRO A 8 -19.36 15.97 -6.49
N GLY A 9 -20.08 15.49 -5.48
CA GLY A 9 -19.75 14.28 -4.75
C GLY A 9 -19.64 13.10 -5.71
N PHE A 10 -18.42 12.61 -5.87
CA PHE A 10 -18.20 11.29 -6.43
C PHE A 10 -18.91 10.31 -5.51
N LYS A 11 -19.96 9.68 -6.03
CA LYS A 11 -20.54 8.47 -5.45
C LYS A 11 -19.51 7.36 -5.62
N THR A 12 -18.46 7.38 -4.81
CA THR A 12 -17.68 6.18 -4.60
C THR A 12 -18.59 5.29 -3.78
N THR A 13 -19.01 4.17 -4.38
CA THR A 13 -19.50 3.07 -3.57
C THR A 13 -18.28 2.62 -2.79
N GLU A 14 -18.10 3.18 -1.60
CA GLU A 14 -17.09 2.77 -0.64
C GLU A 14 -17.55 1.41 -0.14
N VAL A 15 -17.31 0.39 -0.94
CA VAL A 15 -17.32 -0.96 -0.43
C VAL A 15 -16.03 -1.03 0.36
N GLU A 16 -16.07 -0.63 1.64
CA GLU A 16 -15.08 -1.07 2.61
C GLU A 16 -15.14 -2.60 2.61
N LEU A 17 -14.36 -3.22 1.73
CA LEU A 17 -14.08 -4.64 1.75
C LEU A 17 -13.08 -4.88 2.88
N ASN A 18 -13.56 -4.66 4.10
CA ASN A 18 -13.00 -5.23 5.31
C ASN A 18 -13.57 -6.64 5.44
N ASP A 19 -13.20 -7.55 4.54
CA ASP A 19 -13.64 -8.95 4.59
C ASP A 19 -12.91 -9.80 5.64
N GLY A 20 -12.33 -9.17 6.67
CA GLY A 20 -11.77 -9.84 7.86
C GLY A 20 -10.67 -10.86 7.55
N GLY A 21 -10.04 -10.75 6.38
CA GLY A 21 -9.02 -11.68 5.92
C GLY A 21 -7.66 -11.31 6.53
N VAL A 22 -6.89 -12.32 6.91
CA VAL A 22 -5.54 -12.11 7.46
C VAL A 22 -4.54 -12.17 6.31
N TRP A 23 -3.67 -11.16 6.21
CA TRP A 23 -2.55 -11.20 5.28
C TRP A 23 -1.38 -11.97 5.89
N VAL A 24 -0.73 -12.78 5.07
CA VAL A 24 0.40 -13.62 5.47
C VAL A 24 1.56 -13.36 4.51
N VAL A 25 2.70 -13.02 5.08
CA VAL A 25 3.96 -12.85 4.37
C VAL A 25 4.78 -14.13 4.50
N SER A 26 5.28 -14.64 3.39
CA SER A 26 6.19 -15.78 3.34
C SER A 26 7.42 -15.44 2.53
N LYS A 27 8.46 -14.94 3.20
CA LYS A 27 9.75 -14.59 2.58
C LYS A 27 10.42 -15.81 1.91
N SER A 28 10.32 -17.00 2.53
CA SER A 28 10.85 -18.25 1.96
C SER A 28 10.14 -18.71 0.68
N LYS A 29 8.89 -18.29 0.46
CA LYS A 29 8.13 -18.57 -0.77
C LYS A 29 8.04 -17.36 -1.70
N ASN A 30 8.66 -16.23 -1.33
CA ASN A 30 8.55 -14.95 -2.02
C ASN A 30 7.08 -14.61 -2.34
N ALA A 31 6.20 -14.71 -1.33
CA ALA A 31 4.78 -14.57 -1.52
C ALA A 31 4.11 -13.79 -0.39
N VAL A 32 3.15 -12.94 -0.78
CA VAL A 32 2.16 -12.32 0.13
C VAL A 32 0.80 -12.90 -0.24
N GLY A 33 0.12 -13.50 0.72
CA GLY A 33 -1.16 -14.15 0.48
C GLY A 33 -2.22 -13.70 1.46
N ARG A 34 -3.48 -13.87 1.05
CA ARG A 34 -4.64 -13.60 1.89
C ARG A 34 -5.28 -14.90 2.35
N LEU A 35 -5.41 -15.07 3.66
CA LEU A 35 -6.01 -16.23 4.28
C LEU A 35 -7.47 -15.95 4.66
N ASN A 36 -8.36 -16.80 4.17
CA ASN A 36 -9.75 -16.85 4.60
C ASN A 36 -9.88 -17.72 5.86
N TYR A 37 -10.02 -17.11 7.03
CA TYR A 37 -9.95 -17.82 8.32
C TYR A 37 -11.05 -18.89 8.53
N PRO A 38 -12.33 -18.68 8.14
CA PRO A 38 -13.37 -19.72 8.25
C PRO A 38 -13.12 -20.96 7.38
N SER A 39 -12.56 -20.77 6.19
CA SER A 39 -12.38 -21.85 5.21
C SER A 39 -10.97 -22.46 5.23
N ARG A 40 -9.99 -21.80 5.88
CA ARG A 40 -8.54 -22.12 5.82
C ARG A 40 -8.00 -22.22 4.39
N VAL A 41 -8.65 -21.56 3.45
CA VAL A 41 -8.25 -21.51 2.04
C VAL A 41 -7.42 -20.24 1.84
N LEU A 42 -6.32 -20.41 1.08
CA LEU A 42 -5.56 -19.28 0.58
C LEU A 42 -6.33 -18.73 -0.62
N ASP A 43 -6.91 -17.54 -0.48
CA ASP A 43 -7.71 -16.91 -1.54
C ASP A 43 -6.83 -16.51 -2.74
N GLY A 44 -5.53 -16.34 -2.51
CA GLY A 44 -4.53 -16.14 -3.54
C GLY A 44 -3.19 -15.71 -2.95
N ALA A 45 -2.20 -15.48 -3.82
CA ALA A 45 -0.93 -14.88 -3.44
C ALA A 45 -0.39 -13.98 -4.57
N VAL A 46 0.31 -12.93 -4.17
CA VAL A 46 1.13 -12.10 -5.04
C VAL A 46 2.60 -12.37 -4.76
N THR A 47 3.44 -12.17 -5.78
CA THR A 47 4.89 -12.37 -5.73
C THR A 47 5.56 -11.02 -5.92
N PRO A 48 6.13 -10.42 -4.85
CA PRO A 48 6.88 -9.17 -4.94
C PRO A 48 8.13 -9.29 -5.80
N ALA A 49 8.59 -8.17 -6.35
CA ALA A 49 9.84 -8.14 -7.11
C ALA A 49 11.08 -8.34 -6.21
N SER A 50 11.04 -7.83 -4.98
CA SER A 50 12.09 -8.00 -3.97
C SER A 50 11.95 -9.33 -3.22
N THR A 51 13.07 -9.84 -2.69
CA THR A 51 13.09 -11.00 -1.77
C THR A 51 13.09 -10.60 -0.30
N THR A 52 13.33 -9.33 -0.01
CA THR A 52 13.26 -8.71 1.32
C THR A 52 12.12 -7.71 1.31
N PHE A 53 10.96 -8.12 1.79
CA PHE A 53 9.76 -7.29 1.76
C PHE A 53 8.90 -7.58 2.98
N ASP A 54 8.09 -6.62 3.35
CA ASP A 54 6.99 -6.81 4.29
C ASP A 54 5.69 -6.23 3.71
N ILE A 55 4.65 -6.17 4.54
CA ILE A 55 3.41 -5.50 4.20
C ILE A 55 3.09 -4.38 5.18
N LEU A 56 2.55 -3.31 4.62
CA LEU A 56 1.89 -2.23 5.36
C LEU A 56 0.40 -2.35 5.10
N GLN A 57 -0.39 -2.55 6.15
CA GLN A 57 -1.84 -2.68 6.04
C GLN A 57 -2.54 -1.73 7.00
N ASP A 58 -3.54 -1.03 6.47
CA ASP A 58 -4.59 -0.41 7.25
C ASP A 58 -5.95 -0.66 6.56
N ALA A 59 -6.92 -1.15 7.33
CA ALA A 59 -8.23 -1.54 6.83
C ALA A 59 -8.13 -2.42 5.56
N GLY A 60 -8.66 -1.93 4.43
CA GLY A 60 -8.65 -2.59 3.12
C GLY A 60 -7.44 -2.23 2.24
N GLU A 61 -6.60 -1.28 2.66
CA GLU A 61 -5.42 -0.85 1.92
C GLU A 61 -4.21 -1.69 2.35
N VAL A 62 -3.53 -2.26 1.37
CA VAL A 62 -2.39 -3.15 1.60
C VAL A 62 -1.29 -2.77 0.62
N PHE A 63 -0.11 -2.54 1.14
CA PHE A 63 1.09 -2.26 0.37
C PHE A 63 2.13 -3.33 0.66
N VAL A 64 2.92 -3.67 -0.34
CA VAL A 64 4.18 -4.38 -0.18
C VAL A 64 5.29 -3.34 -0.19
N ASP A 65 6.04 -3.28 0.90
CA ASP A 65 7.27 -2.48 0.99
C ASP A 65 8.48 -3.37 0.74
N ASP A 66 9.43 -2.88 -0.06
CA ASP A 66 10.76 -3.48 -0.10
C ASP A 66 11.56 -2.95 1.09
N GLU A 67 12.02 -3.84 1.98
CA GLU A 67 12.76 -3.48 3.20
C GLU A 67 14.10 -2.80 2.88
N SER A 68 14.57 -2.88 1.63
CA SER A 68 15.73 -2.09 1.16
C SER A 68 15.42 -0.59 1.02
N GLY A 69 14.15 -0.21 1.07
CA GLY A 69 13.66 1.15 0.88
C GLY A 69 13.57 1.59 -0.58
N SER A 70 13.63 0.65 -1.53
CA SER A 70 13.69 0.96 -2.98
C SER A 70 12.31 1.13 -3.61
N THR A 71 11.33 0.32 -3.20
CA THR A 71 10.01 0.29 -3.84
C THR A 71 8.85 0.13 -2.87
N LEU A 72 7.71 0.71 -3.23
CA LEU A 72 6.40 0.47 -2.61
C LEU A 72 5.39 0.04 -3.68
N ASN A 73 4.59 -0.96 -3.39
CA ASN A 73 3.61 -1.51 -4.32
C ASN A 73 2.24 -1.67 -3.67
N GLN A 74 1.19 -1.06 -4.24
CA GLN A 74 -0.17 -1.34 -3.78
C GLN A 74 -0.60 -2.75 -4.19
N VAL A 75 -1.25 -3.48 -3.28
CA VAL A 75 -1.91 -4.76 -3.58
C VAL A 75 -3.39 -4.49 -3.81
N SER A 76 -3.95 -5.02 -4.90
CA SER A 76 -5.40 -5.07 -5.11
C SER A 76 -5.94 -6.34 -4.45
N PRO A 77 -6.67 -6.26 -3.30
CA PRO A 77 -7.16 -7.44 -2.60
C PRO A 77 -8.21 -8.19 -3.41
N ALA A 78 -9.06 -7.45 -4.12
CA ALA A 78 -10.14 -8.02 -4.94
C ALA A 78 -9.63 -8.87 -6.11
N ASN A 79 -8.45 -8.55 -6.64
CA ASN A 79 -7.87 -9.23 -7.80
C ASN A 79 -6.65 -10.09 -7.44
N MET A 80 -6.15 -10.00 -6.20
CA MET A 80 -4.89 -10.58 -5.75
C MET A 80 -3.74 -10.29 -6.73
N ARG A 81 -3.49 -8.99 -6.96
CA ARG A 81 -2.45 -8.49 -7.88
C ARG A 81 -1.68 -7.33 -7.27
N LEU A 82 -0.40 -7.23 -7.63
CA LEU A 82 0.39 -6.02 -7.38
C LEU A 82 0.07 -4.97 -8.44
N GLY A 83 -0.02 -3.71 -7.98
CA GLY A 83 0.05 -2.53 -8.82
C GLY A 83 1.47 -2.30 -9.34
N GLY A 84 1.68 -1.17 -10.01
CA GLY A 84 3.00 -0.81 -10.52
C GLY A 84 4.00 -0.53 -9.39
N ASP A 85 5.26 -0.84 -9.63
CA ASP A 85 6.36 -0.54 -8.71
C ASP A 85 6.52 0.97 -8.58
N LYS A 86 6.38 1.47 -7.34
CA LYS A 86 6.68 2.86 -7.04
C LYS A 86 8.09 2.97 -6.50
N GLN A 87 8.98 3.59 -7.27
CA GLN A 87 10.33 3.90 -6.81
C GLN A 87 10.26 4.93 -5.68
N LEU A 88 11.04 4.66 -4.63
CA LEU A 88 11.20 5.54 -3.48
C LEU A 88 12.59 6.21 -3.53
N PRO A 89 12.74 7.38 -2.90
CA PRO A 89 14.00 8.11 -2.90
C PRO A 89 14.98 7.51 -1.89
N GLY A 90 16.20 7.22 -2.33
CA GLY A 90 17.23 6.64 -1.46
C GLY A 90 16.81 5.28 -0.89
N ALA A 91 17.23 5.00 0.34
CA ALA A 91 16.78 3.85 1.11
C ALA A 91 15.67 4.31 2.08
N ALA A 92 14.50 4.60 1.53
CA ALA A 92 13.43 5.23 2.28
C ALA A 92 12.82 4.28 3.32
N ASP A 93 12.55 4.82 4.51
CA ASP A 93 11.71 4.18 5.51
C ASP A 93 10.25 4.57 5.27
N VAL A 94 9.36 3.56 5.19
CA VAL A 94 7.94 3.77 4.90
C VAL A 94 7.11 3.36 6.10
N SER A 95 6.20 4.23 6.51
CA SER A 95 5.18 3.92 7.51
C SER A 95 3.81 4.27 6.97
N PHE A 96 2.80 3.48 7.35
CA PHE A 96 1.43 3.67 6.92
C PHE A 96 0.52 3.78 8.15
N GLY A 97 -0.09 4.95 8.33
CA GLY A 97 -1.24 5.14 9.22
C GLY A 97 -2.54 5.12 8.44
N SER A 98 -3.69 5.33 9.07
CA SER A 98 -5.00 5.13 8.41
C SER A 98 -5.23 5.90 7.11
N GLU A 99 -4.67 7.10 6.98
CA GLU A 99 -4.90 7.97 5.80
C GLU A 99 -3.63 8.51 5.17
N VAL A 100 -2.46 8.21 5.76
CA VAL A 100 -1.19 8.83 5.37
C VAL A 100 -0.09 7.77 5.34
N ILE A 101 0.62 7.73 4.22
CA ILE A 101 1.89 7.04 4.05
C ILE A 101 2.99 8.08 4.22
N SER A 102 3.88 7.87 5.18
CA SER A 102 5.11 8.67 5.31
C SER A 102 6.25 7.93 4.63
N VAL A 103 6.94 8.61 3.72
CA VAL A 103 8.18 8.14 3.08
C VAL A 103 9.31 9.01 3.63
N THR A 104 10.33 8.40 4.22
CA THR A 104 11.42 9.12 4.89
C THR A 104 12.76 8.72 4.29
N ASP A 105 13.45 9.67 3.66
CA ASP A 105 14.85 9.50 3.28
C ASP A 105 15.75 10.16 4.34
N ALA A 106 16.26 9.33 5.25
CA ALA A 106 17.14 9.79 6.32
C ALA A 106 18.48 10.33 5.79
N ALA A 107 18.94 9.91 4.60
CA ALA A 107 20.22 10.35 4.06
C ALA A 107 20.15 11.80 3.54
N SER A 108 19.06 12.18 2.88
CA SER A 108 18.81 13.57 2.48
C SER A 108 18.11 14.42 3.55
N GLY A 109 17.56 13.80 4.58
CA GLY A 109 16.79 14.47 5.64
C GLY A 109 15.40 14.92 5.18
N LYS A 110 14.85 14.28 4.15
CA LYS A 110 13.55 14.61 3.56
C LYS A 110 12.47 13.62 4.00
N VAL A 111 11.26 14.13 4.17
CA VAL A 111 10.07 13.32 4.47
C VAL A 111 8.93 13.79 3.58
N TRP A 112 8.22 12.85 2.98
CA TRP A 112 7.02 13.09 2.20
C TRP A 112 5.84 12.42 2.89
N ALA A 113 4.70 13.12 2.90
CA ALA A 113 3.42 12.57 3.34
C ALA A 113 2.50 12.45 2.12
N VAL A 114 2.09 11.22 1.82
CA VAL A 114 1.28 10.89 0.65
C VAL A 114 0.02 10.16 1.08
N SER A 115 -1.10 10.46 0.43
CA SER A 115 -2.32 9.69 0.63
C SER A 115 -2.23 8.32 -0.08
N PRO A 116 -2.78 7.24 0.49
CA PRO A 116 -2.83 5.91 -0.13
C PRO A 116 -3.41 5.94 -1.55
N SER A 117 -4.46 6.73 -1.76
CA SER A 117 -5.12 6.89 -3.06
C SER A 117 -4.23 7.55 -4.13
N THR A 118 -3.19 8.28 -3.73
CA THR A 118 -2.30 9.02 -4.64
C THR A 118 -0.88 8.48 -4.68
N VAL A 119 -0.53 7.49 -3.85
CA VAL A 119 0.86 7.01 -3.72
C VAL A 119 1.42 6.42 -5.02
N ASN A 120 0.57 5.85 -5.89
CA ASN A 120 0.97 5.39 -7.22
C ASN A 120 1.52 6.55 -8.10
N GLY A 121 1.10 7.79 -7.81
CA GLY A 121 1.58 9.00 -8.46
C GLY A 121 2.74 9.71 -7.75
N PHE A 122 3.28 9.14 -6.66
CA PHE A 122 4.35 9.78 -5.87
C PHE A 122 5.56 10.20 -6.72
N ASP A 123 6.18 11.32 -6.41
CA ASP A 123 7.38 11.77 -7.10
C ASP A 123 8.17 12.64 -6.11
N GLU A 124 9.48 12.45 -6.04
CA GLU A 124 10.32 13.18 -5.08
C GLU A 124 10.55 14.66 -5.45
N GLU A 125 10.34 15.01 -6.74
CA GLU A 125 10.54 16.34 -7.31
C GLU A 125 9.23 17.13 -7.53
N ALA A 126 8.07 16.51 -7.31
CA ALA A 126 6.76 17.13 -7.53
C ALA A 126 6.35 18.19 -6.50
#